data_AF-A0AAV4ETV3-F1
#
_entry.id   AF-A0AAV4ETV3-F1
#
_cell.length_a   1.000
_cell.length_b   1.000
_cell.length_c   1.000
_cell.angle_alpha   90.00
_cell.angle_beta   90.00
_cell.angle_gamma   90.00
#
_symmetry.space_group_name_H-M   'P 1'
#
loop_
_entity.id
_entity.type
_entity.pdbx_description
1 polymer ?
#
loop_
_entity_poly.entity_id
_entity_poly.type
_entity_poly.pdbx_seq_one_letter_code
_entity_poly.pdbx_strand_id
1 'polypeptide(L)'
;MANLFEERKSIRANIDDTTLLTCNIETAQKKDDHMEYIIRVYRGPTKDNTWQVTKRYSDFEKIDAVLRITGIDLPLPPKKVFGNFDRDFIKERQNGLQAYLNAITSIPVLANSLIVKRFLDERNYSSNFLEIALQHVSMIFRSETSWDVVEPLPDIGTLLAYWEYKFCTEP
;
A
#
# COMPACT_ATOMS: atom_id res chain seq x y z
N MET A 1 11.93 -7.59 39.31
CA MET A 1 11.95 -8.30 38.01
C MET A 1 10.67 -7.92 37.28
N ALA A 2 10.75 -6.94 36.39
CA ALA A 2 9.59 -6.47 35.63
C ALA A 2 9.30 -7.47 34.51
N ASN A 3 8.02 -7.80 34.32
CA ASN A 3 7.54 -8.70 33.27
C ASN A 3 7.89 -8.12 31.88
N LEU A 4 8.78 -8.82 31.17
CA LEU A 4 9.29 -8.50 29.84
C LEU A 4 8.36 -8.95 28.70
N PHE A 5 7.11 -9.30 29.01
CA PHE A 5 6.13 -9.78 28.05
C PHE A 5 4.78 -9.10 28.27
N GLU A 6 4.80 -7.77 28.23
CA GLU A 6 3.60 -7.04 27.85
C GLU A 6 3.55 -7.06 26.32
N GLU A 7 3.09 -8.19 25.79
CA GLU A 7 2.63 -8.26 24.42
C GLU A 7 1.59 -7.15 24.27
N ARG A 8 1.98 -6.06 23.60
CA ARG A 8 1.04 -5.05 23.15
C ARG A 8 0.14 -5.76 22.15
N LYS A 9 -0.93 -6.38 22.67
CA LYS A 9 -2.08 -6.81 21.88
C LYS A 9 -2.34 -5.65 20.94
N SER A 10 -2.06 -5.84 19.65
CA SER A 10 -2.37 -4.83 18.66
C SER A 10 -3.85 -4.61 18.82
N ILE A 11 -4.24 -3.48 19.41
CA ILE A 11 -5.60 -3.00 19.35
C ILE A 11 -5.77 -2.81 17.84
N ARG A 12 -6.30 -3.83 17.15
CA ARG A 12 -6.91 -3.63 15.85
C ARG A 12 -8.04 -2.66 16.18
N ALA A 13 -7.74 -1.37 16.08
CA ALA A 13 -8.76 -0.36 16.18
C ALA A 13 -9.84 -0.81 15.21
N ASN A 14 -11.09 -0.77 15.65
CA ASN A 14 -12.22 -1.08 14.80
C ASN A 14 -12.28 0.05 13.77
N ILE A 15 -11.51 -0.11 12.69
CA ILE A 15 -11.29 0.92 11.69
C ILE A 15 -12.40 0.77 10.68
N ASP A 16 -13.16 1.85 10.50
CA ASP A 16 -14.11 1.94 9.43
C ASP A 16 -13.37 2.08 8.10
N ASP A 17 -13.30 0.97 7.37
CA ASP A 17 -12.69 0.87 6.06
C ASP A 17 -13.41 1.66 4.97
N THR A 18 -14.66 2.09 5.19
CA THR A 18 -15.41 2.88 4.21
C THR A 18 -15.02 4.35 4.24
N THR A 19 -14.36 4.78 5.31
CA THR A 19 -13.94 6.16 5.47
C THR A 19 -12.73 6.46 4.59
N LEU A 20 -12.88 7.45 3.70
CA LEU A 20 -11.82 7.90 2.80
C LEU A 20 -10.64 8.52 3.57
N LEU A 21 -9.43 8.24 3.06
CA LEU A 21 -8.20 8.89 3.53
C LEU A 21 -7.92 10.12 2.69
N THR A 22 -7.57 11.22 3.35
CA THR A 22 -7.02 12.42 2.70
C THR A 22 -5.60 12.65 3.20
N CYS A 23 -4.76 13.31 2.41
CA CYS A 23 -3.36 13.48 2.81
C CYS A 23 -2.67 14.70 2.18
N ASN A 24 -1.64 15.18 2.89
CA ASN A 24 -0.83 16.33 2.47
C ASN A 24 0.65 16.09 2.78
N ILE A 25 1.54 16.40 1.83
CA ILE A 25 2.98 16.39 2.04
C ILE A 25 3.36 17.67 2.79
N GLU A 26 3.76 17.53 4.05
CA GLU A 26 4.13 18.66 4.91
C GLU A 26 5.54 19.16 4.60
N THR A 27 6.48 18.24 4.41
CA THR A 27 7.89 18.57 4.21
C THR A 27 8.66 17.45 3.53
N ALA A 28 9.86 17.75 3.06
CA ALA A 28 10.83 16.79 2.58
C ALA A 28 12.09 16.84 3.45
N GLN A 29 12.64 15.68 3.79
CA GLN A 29 13.81 15.54 4.64
C GLN A 29 14.88 14.73 3.91
N LYS A 30 16.13 15.16 4.03
CA LYS A 30 17.27 14.38 3.57
C LYS A 30 17.60 13.32 4.62
N LYS A 31 17.70 12.06 4.20
CA LYS A 31 18.15 10.95 5.01
C LYS A 31 19.28 10.24 4.28
N ASP A 32 20.48 10.35 4.83
CA ASP A 32 21.74 9.79 4.30
C ASP A 32 21.92 9.99 2.78
N ASP A 33 21.38 9.06 1.98
CA ASP A 33 21.53 8.97 0.53
C ASP A 33 20.27 9.38 -0.28
N HIS A 34 19.12 9.60 0.36
CA HIS A 34 17.88 9.91 -0.36
C HIS A 34 17.03 11.00 0.30
N MET A 35 16.04 11.48 -0.47
CA MET A 35 15.01 12.39 0.01
C MET A 35 13.75 11.59 0.39
N GLU A 36 13.25 11.82 1.59
CA GLU A 36 11.98 11.29 2.09
C GLU A 36 10.96 12.43 2.22
N TYR A 37 9.70 12.13 1.94
CA TYR A 37 8.56 13.04 2.04
C TYR A 37 7.71 12.63 3.24
N ILE A 38 7.43 13.60 4.11
CA ILE A 38 6.56 13.40 5.26
C ILE A 38 5.14 13.76 4.84
N ILE A 39 4.28 12.76 4.84
CA ILE A 39 2.88 12.87 4.46
C ILE A 39 2.03 12.80 5.72
N ARG A 40 1.23 13.82 5.98
CA ARG A 40 0.15 13.80 6.97
C ARG A 40 -1.07 13.16 6.34
N VAL A 41 -1.64 12.16 7.01
CA VAL A 41 -2.84 11.44 6.56
C VAL A 41 -3.97 11.68 7.55
N TYR A 42 -5.18 11.90 7.06
CA TYR A 42 -6.39 12.09 7.86
C TYR A 42 -7.41 11.03 7.49
N ARG A 43 -8.08 10.47 8.50
CA ARG A 43 -9.22 9.56 8.32
C ARG A 43 -10.50 10.25 8.76
N GLY A 44 -11.42 10.41 7.81
CA GLY A 44 -12.75 10.96 8.09
C GLY A 44 -12.83 12.47 8.03
N PRO A 45 -14.01 13.03 8.33
CA PRO A 45 -14.29 14.46 8.18
C PRO A 45 -13.62 15.33 9.24
N THR A 46 -13.28 14.76 10.40
CA THR A 46 -12.59 15.48 11.47
C THR A 46 -11.07 15.35 11.30
N LYS A 47 -10.32 16.41 11.66
CA LYS A 47 -8.85 16.42 11.55
C LYS A 47 -8.14 15.75 12.73
N ASP A 48 -8.89 15.18 13.66
CA ASP A 48 -8.35 14.62 14.92
C ASP A 48 -7.73 13.24 14.71
N ASN A 49 -8.27 12.46 13.77
CA ASN A 49 -7.74 11.15 13.43
C ASN A 49 -6.68 11.26 12.32
N THR A 50 -5.44 11.53 12.75
CA THR A 50 -4.34 11.77 11.83
C THR A 50 -3.03 11.12 12.28
N TRP A 51 -2.19 10.76 11.31
CA TRP A 51 -0.85 10.24 11.51
C TRP A 51 0.08 10.71 10.39
N GLN A 52 1.38 10.46 10.55
CA GLN A 52 2.36 10.70 9.50
C GLN A 52 2.86 9.38 8.92
N VAL A 53 3.10 9.38 7.62
CA VAL A 53 3.87 8.35 6.93
C VAL A 53 5.03 9.01 6.19
N THR A 54 6.13 8.29 6.10
CA THR A 54 7.36 8.77 5.45
C THR A 54 7.62 7.91 4.23
N LYS A 55 7.72 8.53 3.04
CA LYS A 55 7.89 7.82 1.76
C LYS A 55 8.98 8.46 0.95
N ARG A 56 9.79 7.66 0.26
CA ARG A 56 10.73 8.16 -0.75
C ARG A 56 10.12 8.04 -2.15
N TYR A 57 10.68 8.75 -3.13
CA TYR A 57 10.17 8.75 -4.50
C TYR A 57 9.96 7.34 -5.08
N SER A 58 10.88 6.41 -4.84
CA SER A 58 10.73 5.04 -5.37
C SER A 58 9.61 4.22 -4.70
N ASP A 59 9.09 4.64 -3.55
CA ASP A 59 7.87 4.02 -3.02
C ASP A 59 6.66 4.43 -3.86
N PHE A 60 6.64 5.67 -4.36
CA PHE A 60 5.63 6.14 -5.33
C PHE A 60 5.76 5.40 -6.67
N GLU A 61 6.99 5.19 -7.17
CA GLU A 61 7.20 4.38 -8.38
C GLU A 61 6.62 2.96 -8.23
N LYS A 62 6.82 2.32 -7.07
CA LYS A 62 6.30 0.97 -6.80
C LYS A 62 4.77 0.92 -6.80
N ILE A 63 4.10 1.85 -6.12
CA ILE A 63 2.64 1.87 -6.11
C ILE A 63 2.08 2.24 -7.49
N ASP A 64 2.69 3.19 -8.19
CA ASP A 64 2.28 3.60 -9.54
C ASP A 64 2.35 2.42 -10.52
N ALA A 65 3.43 1.63 -10.48
CA ALA A 65 3.56 0.43 -11.32
C ALA A 65 2.40 -0.56 -11.12
N VAL A 66 1.93 -0.74 -9.87
CA VAL A 66 0.79 -1.62 -9.58
C VAL A 66 -0.53 -0.98 -10.02
N LEU A 67 -0.71 0.33 -9.77
CA LEU A 67 -1.95 1.02 -10.13
C LEU A 67 -2.11 1.19 -11.65
N ARG A 68 -1.03 1.26 -12.43
CA ARG A 68 -1.07 1.33 -13.90
C ARG A 68 -1.79 0.16 -14.56
N ILE A 69 -1.87 -1.00 -13.91
CA ILE A 69 -2.63 -2.17 -14.39
C ILE A 69 -4.12 -1.82 -14.57
N THR A 70 -4.63 -0.83 -13.83
CA THR A 70 -6.01 -0.35 -13.95
C THR A 70 -6.29 0.44 -15.24
N GLY A 71 -5.26 0.84 -15.99
CA GLY A 71 -5.39 1.67 -17.20
C GLY A 71 -5.66 3.15 -16.92
N ILE A 72 -5.65 3.58 -15.65
CA ILE A 72 -5.82 4.98 -15.25
C ILE A 72 -4.50 5.72 -15.42
N ASP A 73 -4.53 6.88 -16.08
CA ASP A 73 -3.38 7.76 -16.19
C ASP A 73 -3.19 8.56 -14.89
N LEU A 74 -2.05 8.34 -14.23
CA LEU A 74 -1.72 8.98 -12.95
C LEU A 74 -0.54 9.93 -13.13
N PRO A 75 -0.60 11.16 -12.57
CA PRO A 75 0.38 12.21 -12.82
C PRO A 75 1.63 12.05 -11.95
N LEU A 76 2.36 10.93 -12.09
CA LEU A 76 3.61 10.71 -11.36
C LEU A 76 4.70 11.63 -11.92
N PRO A 77 5.37 12.48 -11.10
CA PRO A 77 6.42 13.35 -11.59
C PRO A 77 7.63 12.52 -12.08
N PRO A 78 8.35 13.01 -13.10
CA PRO A 78 9.44 12.25 -13.73
C PRO A 78 10.60 11.99 -12.78
N LYS A 79 11.29 10.87 -13.02
CA LYS A 79 12.52 10.54 -12.32
C LYS A 79 13.64 11.45 -12.80
N LYS A 80 14.48 11.90 -11.87
CA LYS A 80 15.69 12.67 -12.16
C LYS A 80 16.91 11.88 -11.70
N VAL A 81 17.88 11.74 -12.60
CA VAL A 81 19.08 10.91 -12.38
C VAL A 81 20.22 11.74 -11.74
N PHE A 82 20.14 13.08 -11.77
CA PHE A 82 21.12 14.00 -11.19
C PHE A 82 20.46 15.14 -10.41
N GLY A 83 21.14 15.67 -9.38
CA GLY A 83 20.65 16.85 -8.64
C GLY A 83 19.44 16.60 -7.74
N ASN A 84 19.32 15.41 -7.14
CA ASN A 84 18.19 15.04 -6.28
C ASN A 84 18.09 15.83 -4.96
N PHE A 85 19.13 16.60 -4.62
CA PHE A 85 19.18 17.47 -3.44
C PHE A 85 18.98 18.96 -3.77
N ASP A 86 18.75 19.29 -5.04
CA ASP A 86 18.46 20.66 -5.46
C ASP A 86 17.11 21.13 -4.90
N ARG A 87 17.07 22.34 -4.30
CA ARG A 87 15.90 22.82 -3.56
C ARG A 87 14.70 23.07 -4.46
N ASP A 88 14.91 23.63 -5.64
CA ASP A 88 13.84 23.91 -6.59
C ASP A 88 13.26 22.60 -7.12
N PHE A 89 14.14 21.64 -7.40
CA PHE A 89 13.73 20.31 -7.79
C PHE A 89 12.93 19.56 -6.71
N ILE A 90 13.37 19.63 -5.44
CA ILE A 90 12.63 19.02 -4.33
C ILE A 90 11.22 19.60 -4.23
N LYS A 91 11.09 20.93 -4.37
CA LYS A 91 9.80 21.63 -4.33
C LYS A 91 8.90 21.24 -5.51
N GLU A 92 9.43 21.21 -6.72
CA GLU A 92 8.70 20.78 -7.92
C GLU A 92 8.21 19.34 -7.77
N ARG A 93 9.10 18.43 -7.36
CA ARG A 93 8.75 17.02 -7.13
C ARG A 93 7.73 16.88 -6.00
N GLN A 94 7.85 17.65 -4.90
CA GLN A 94 6.86 17.66 -3.82
C GLN A 94 5.47 18.04 -4.35
N ASN A 95 5.37 19.07 -5.18
CA ASN A 95 4.10 19.48 -5.80
C ASN A 95 3.53 18.38 -6.72
N GLY A 96 4.38 17.75 -7.54
CA GLY A 96 3.97 16.64 -8.41
C GLY A 96 3.51 15.42 -7.62
N LEU A 97 4.20 15.06 -6.54
CA LEU A 97 3.80 13.97 -5.66
C LEU A 97 2.50 14.29 -4.91
N GLN A 98 2.26 15.54 -4.52
CA GLN A 98 0.98 15.95 -3.95
C GLN A 98 -0.16 15.80 -4.97
N ALA A 99 0.06 16.20 -6.22
CA ALA A 99 -0.93 16.02 -7.29
C ALA A 99 -1.23 14.53 -7.53
N TYR A 100 -0.20 13.68 -7.53
CA TYR A 100 -0.35 12.23 -7.59
C TYR A 100 -1.18 11.67 -6.43
N LEU A 101 -0.88 12.08 -5.19
CA LEU A 101 -1.65 11.67 -4.00
C LEU A 101 -3.12 12.07 -4.13
N ASN A 102 -3.39 13.32 -4.53
CA ASN A 102 -4.74 13.80 -4.75
C ASN A 102 -5.48 12.96 -5.81
N ALA A 103 -4.81 12.59 -6.91
CA ALA A 103 -5.38 11.74 -7.95
C ALA A 103 -5.78 10.37 -7.41
N ILE A 104 -4.88 9.66 -6.72
CA ILE A 104 -5.19 8.32 -6.20
C ILE A 104 -6.23 8.33 -5.07
N THR A 105 -6.34 9.40 -4.28
CA THR A 105 -7.35 9.52 -3.22
C THR A 105 -8.70 10.07 -3.70
N SER A 106 -8.75 10.72 -4.86
CA SER A 106 -10.00 11.28 -5.41
C SER A 106 -10.82 10.25 -6.20
N ILE A 107 -10.19 9.21 -6.72
CA ILE A 107 -10.86 8.13 -7.47
C ILE A 107 -11.29 7.04 -6.47
N PRO A 108 -12.60 6.82 -6.24
CA PRO A 108 -13.07 5.92 -5.17
C PRO A 108 -12.55 4.48 -5.27
N VAL A 109 -12.42 3.94 -6.49
CA VAL A 109 -11.86 2.60 -6.73
C VAL A 109 -10.41 2.50 -6.28
N LEU A 110 -9.60 3.54 -6.53
CA LEU A 110 -8.20 3.56 -6.11
C LEU A 110 -8.09 3.83 -4.61
N ALA A 111 -8.81 4.82 -4.10
CA ALA A 111 -8.78 5.24 -2.71
C ALA A 111 -9.18 4.10 -1.75
N ASN A 112 -10.15 3.27 -2.15
CA ASN A 112 -10.58 2.11 -1.36
C ASN A 112 -9.73 0.87 -1.57
N SER A 113 -8.82 0.87 -2.55
CA SER A 113 -7.94 -0.27 -2.78
C SER A 113 -7.02 -0.50 -1.58
N LEU A 114 -6.77 -1.78 -1.28
CA LEU A 114 -5.85 -2.18 -0.22
C LEU A 114 -4.43 -1.59 -0.44
N ILE A 115 -4.02 -1.47 -1.70
CA ILE A 115 -2.70 -0.95 -2.08
C ILE A 115 -2.53 0.51 -1.64
N VAL A 116 -3.52 1.38 -1.93
CA VAL A 116 -3.49 2.79 -1.52
C VAL A 116 -3.64 2.92 0.00
N LYS A 117 -4.56 2.17 0.62
CA LYS A 117 -4.74 2.18 2.07
C LYS A 117 -3.47 1.77 2.81
N ARG A 118 -2.79 0.70 2.37
CA ARG A 118 -1.52 0.25 2.94
C ARG A 118 -0.39 1.24 2.72
N PHE A 119 -0.37 1.92 1.57
CA PHE A 119 0.62 2.96 1.30
C PHE A 119 0.48 4.14 2.27
N LEU A 120 -0.75 4.50 2.63
CA LEU A 120 -1.06 5.62 3.53
C LEU A 120 -1.15 5.21 5.01
N ASP A 121 -1.33 3.93 5.34
CA ASP A 121 -1.55 3.43 6.70
C ASP A 121 -0.94 2.02 6.88
N GLU A 122 0.38 1.94 6.87
CA GLU A 122 1.09 0.66 6.98
C GLU A 122 0.76 -0.09 8.27
N ARG A 123 0.51 0.62 9.38
CA ARG A 123 0.28 -0.02 10.68
C ARG A 123 -1.00 -0.84 10.67
N ASN A 124 -2.09 -0.26 10.18
CA ASN A 124 -3.39 -0.91 10.20
C ASN A 124 -3.58 -1.91 9.05
N TYR A 125 -2.83 -1.78 7.95
CA TYR A 125 -2.87 -2.70 6.80
C TYR A 125 -1.56 -3.48 6.60
N SER A 126 -0.84 -3.76 7.69
CA SER A 126 0.43 -4.52 7.70
C SER A 126 0.27 -6.02 7.44
N SER A 127 -0.95 -6.55 7.58
CA SER A 127 -1.20 -7.99 7.45
C SER A 127 -0.88 -8.48 6.04
N ASN A 128 -0.18 -9.61 5.94
CA ASN A 128 0.08 -10.27 4.66
C ASN A 128 -1.17 -11.03 4.20
N PHE A 129 -2.13 -10.30 3.63
CA PHE A 129 -3.40 -10.88 3.19
C PHE A 129 -3.24 -12.01 2.16
N LEU A 130 -2.17 -11.98 1.35
CA LEU A 130 -1.86 -13.06 0.41
C LEU A 130 -1.51 -14.35 1.17
N GLU A 131 -0.63 -14.26 2.15
CA GLU A 131 -0.23 -15.41 2.98
C GLU A 131 -1.40 -15.94 3.81
N ILE A 132 -2.22 -15.06 4.38
CA ILE A 132 -3.43 -15.45 5.11
C ILE A 132 -4.42 -16.15 4.17
N ALA A 133 -4.65 -15.59 2.97
CA ALA A 133 -5.52 -16.20 1.97
C ALA A 133 -5.00 -17.56 1.52
N LEU A 134 -3.70 -17.68 1.22
CA LEU A 134 -3.06 -18.94 0.86
C LEU A 134 -3.18 -19.97 1.98
N GLN A 135 -2.97 -19.57 3.24
CA GLN A 135 -3.14 -20.46 4.38
C GLN A 135 -4.59 -20.94 4.50
N HIS A 136 -5.57 -20.06 4.35
CA HIS A 136 -6.99 -20.40 4.41
C HIS A 136 -7.41 -21.33 3.26
N VAL A 137 -7.01 -21.02 2.03
CA VAL A 137 -7.21 -21.85 0.84
C VAL A 137 -6.58 -23.22 1.06
N SER A 138 -5.34 -23.29 1.55
CA SER A 138 -4.66 -24.54 1.88
C SER A 138 -5.36 -25.32 3.00
N MET A 139 -5.96 -24.64 3.99
CA MET A 139 -6.74 -25.31 5.06
C MET A 139 -8.03 -25.91 4.53
N ILE A 140 -8.73 -25.25 3.61
CA ILE A 140 -9.94 -25.78 2.96
C ILE A 140 -9.59 -27.04 2.16
N PHE A 141 -8.49 -26.99 1.39
CA PHE A 141 -8.07 -28.14 0.57
C PHE A 141 -7.53 -29.32 1.39
N ARG A 142 -7.11 -29.15 2.65
CA ARG A 142 -6.72 -30.29 3.52
C ARG A 142 -7.86 -31.28 3.77
N SER A 143 -9.12 -30.89 3.58
CA SER A 143 -10.28 -31.79 3.69
C SER A 143 -10.79 -32.35 2.36
N GLU A 144 -10.26 -31.89 1.21
CA GLU A 144 -10.63 -32.41 -0.12
C GLU A 144 -9.45 -33.20 -0.70
N THR A 145 -9.58 -34.52 -0.80
CA THR A 145 -8.48 -35.43 -1.17
C THR A 145 -8.11 -35.43 -2.66
N SER A 146 -8.66 -34.52 -3.48
CA SER A 146 -8.50 -34.54 -4.95
C SER A 146 -7.79 -33.34 -5.56
N TRP A 147 -7.32 -32.38 -4.74
CA TRP A 147 -6.75 -31.12 -5.25
C TRP A 147 -5.49 -30.72 -4.48
N ASP A 148 -4.36 -30.63 -5.19
CA ASP A 148 -3.11 -30.11 -4.64
C ASP A 148 -2.82 -28.69 -5.12
N VAL A 149 -2.41 -27.81 -4.19
CA VAL A 149 -1.96 -26.45 -4.49
C VAL A 149 -0.52 -26.52 -4.96
N VAL A 150 -0.29 -26.32 -6.26
CA VAL A 150 1.04 -26.46 -6.86
C VAL A 150 1.88 -25.20 -6.68
N GLU A 151 1.55 -24.08 -7.34
CA GLU A 151 2.28 -22.81 -7.21
C GLU A 151 1.36 -21.60 -7.48
N PRO A 152 1.59 -20.43 -6.84
CA PRO A 152 0.96 -19.18 -7.22
C PRO A 152 1.48 -18.72 -8.60
N LEU A 153 0.59 -18.43 -9.55
CA LEU A 153 0.97 -17.92 -10.87
C LEU A 153 1.64 -16.54 -10.74
N PRO A 154 2.85 -16.33 -11.28
CA PRO A 154 3.42 -15.00 -11.39
C PRO A 154 2.64 -14.19 -12.43
N ASP A 155 2.44 -12.90 -12.15
CA ASP A 155 1.98 -11.85 -13.08
C ASP A 155 0.47 -11.65 -13.36
N ILE A 156 -0.43 -12.20 -12.56
CA ILE A 156 -1.87 -11.85 -12.66
C ILE A 156 -2.23 -10.78 -11.62
N GLY A 157 -2.51 -9.58 -12.11
CA GLY A 157 -2.90 -8.42 -11.30
C GLY A 157 -4.15 -8.65 -10.42
N THR A 158 -4.26 -7.82 -9.39
CA THR A 158 -5.09 -7.95 -8.17
C THR A 158 -6.61 -8.09 -8.34
N LEU A 159 -7.14 -8.00 -9.57
CA LEU A 159 -8.59 -8.00 -9.85
C LEU A 159 -9.14 -9.35 -10.32
N LEU A 160 -8.29 -10.30 -10.72
CA LEU A 160 -8.70 -11.65 -11.17
C LEU A 160 -8.16 -12.80 -10.31
N ALA A 161 -7.37 -12.50 -9.27
CA ALA A 161 -6.65 -13.48 -8.46
C ALA A 161 -7.52 -14.44 -7.61
N TYR A 162 -8.85 -14.46 -7.78
CA TYR A 162 -9.76 -15.28 -6.98
C TYR A 162 -10.15 -16.62 -7.59
N TRP A 163 -9.85 -16.92 -8.88
CA TRP A 163 -10.41 -18.13 -9.51
C TRP A 163 -9.53 -18.95 -10.46
N GLU A 164 -8.22 -18.74 -10.54
CA GLU A 164 -7.38 -19.61 -11.40
C GLU A 164 -6.07 -19.99 -10.72
N TYR A 165 -6.14 -21.03 -9.88
CA TYR A 165 -4.97 -21.85 -9.57
C TYR A 165 -4.86 -22.95 -10.64
N LYS A 166 -3.66 -23.41 -10.96
CA LYS A 166 -3.50 -24.67 -11.71
C LYS A 166 -3.92 -25.82 -10.80
N PHE A 167 -5.11 -26.34 -11.03
CA PHE A 167 -5.62 -27.50 -10.36
C PHE A 167 -5.36 -28.74 -11.24
N CYS A 168 -4.54 -29.68 -10.77
CA CYS A 168 -4.44 -31.01 -11.36
C CYS A 168 -5.27 -31.97 -10.53
N THR A 169 -6.08 -32.80 -11.18
CA THR A 169 -6.52 -34.06 -10.58
C THR A 169 -5.33 -35.01 -10.59
N GLU A 170 -5.14 -35.80 -9.53
CA GLU A 170 -4.27 -36.99 -9.63
C GLU A 170 -4.70 -37.84 -10.85
N PRO A 171 -3.76 -38.46 -11.57
CA PRO A 171 -4.10 -39.35 -12.70
C PRO A 171 -4.96 -40.54 -12.28
#